data_AF-A0A939H796-F1
#
_entry.id   AF-A0A939H796-F1
#
_cell.length_a   1.000
_cell.length_b   1.000
_cell.length_c   1.000
_cell.angle_alpha   90.00
_cell.angle_beta   90.00
_cell.angle_gamma   90.00
#
_symmetry.space_group_name_H-M   'P 1'
#
loop_
_entity.id
_entity.type
_entity.pdbx_description
1 polymer ?
#
loop_
_entity_poly.entity_id
_entity_poly.type
_entity_poly.pdbx_seq_one_letter_code
_entity_poly.pdbx_strand_id
1 'polypeptide(L)'
;MQLLILILKDIECIDNLMTELAEAGIKGGTLLEGKGMANVLMQHEELPVFGMMRHLMSDTYEKDSHVLLFVLREEQVLKTKSTVKRITGDLNKPGAGIMFSIPLTSVEGLGE
;
A
#
# COMPACT_ATOMS: atom_id res chain seq x y z
N MET A 1 15.07 -0.87 14.05
CA MET A 1 13.84 -0.18 13.62
C MET A 1 13.74 -0.24 12.10
N GLN A 2 12.53 -0.37 11.57
CA GLN A 2 12.28 -0.31 10.12
C GLN A 2 11.05 0.54 9.82
N LEU A 3 11.11 1.30 8.73
CA LEU A 3 9.93 1.84 8.07
C LEU A 3 9.41 0.76 7.12
N LEU A 4 8.27 0.17 7.43
CA LEU A 4 7.56 -0.73 6.53
C LEU A 4 6.58 0.10 5.70
N ILE A 5 6.64 -0.07 4.37
CA ILE A 5 5.80 0.61 3.40
C ILE A 5 4.98 -0.46 2.68
N LEU A 6 3.67 -0.26 2.65
CA LEU A 6 2.73 -1.13 1.94
C LEU A 6 1.90 -0.28 0.99
N ILE A 7 1.83 -0.67 -0.28
CA ILE A 7 1.07 0.02 -1.31
C ILE A 7 -0.01 -0.92 -1.83
N LEU A 8 -1.28 -0.55 -1.70
CA LEU A 8 -2.46 -1.33 -2.11
C LEU A 8 -3.40 -0.50 -2.99
N LYS A 9 -4.24 -1.17 -3.80
CA LYS A 9 -5.26 -0.53 -4.66
C LYS A 9 -6.70 -0.73 -4.17
N ASP A 10 -6.91 -1.51 -3.12
CA ASP A 10 -8.26 -1.93 -2.69
C ASP A 10 -8.60 -1.39 -1.30
N ILE A 11 -9.61 -0.51 -1.23
CA ILE A 11 -10.03 0.19 -0.02
C ILE A 11 -10.69 -0.75 0.99
N GLU A 12 -11.51 -1.71 0.53
CA GLU A 12 -12.20 -2.65 1.43
C GLU A 12 -11.21 -3.56 2.18
N CYS A 13 -10.05 -3.79 1.56
CA CYS A 13 -8.96 -4.52 2.18
C CYS A 13 -8.27 -3.69 3.28
N ILE A 14 -8.28 -2.35 3.19
CA ILE A 14 -7.54 -1.47 4.10
C ILE A 14 -8.20 -1.39 5.47
N ASP A 15 -9.51 -1.19 5.56
CA ASP A 15 -10.19 -1.10 6.85
C ASP A 15 -10.04 -2.40 7.66
N ASN A 16 -10.22 -3.54 6.98
CA ASN A 16 -10.00 -4.86 7.57
C ASN A 16 -8.52 -5.06 7.95
N LEU A 17 -7.59 -4.63 7.09
CA LEU A 17 -6.16 -4.68 7.38
C LEU A 17 -5.79 -3.88 8.62
N MET A 18 -6.28 -2.65 8.74
CA MET A 18 -5.99 -1.77 9.87
C MET A 18 -6.54 -2.35 11.18
N THR A 19 -7.74 -2.93 11.14
CA THR A 19 -8.37 -3.60 12.29
C THR A 19 -7.53 -4.79 12.76
N GLU A 20 -7.18 -5.69 11.84
CA GLU A 20 -6.37 -6.88 12.15
C GLU A 20 -4.95 -6.54 12.59
N LEU A 21 -4.36 -5.47 12.06
CA LEU A 21 -3.06 -4.97 12.54
C LEU A 21 -3.16 -4.44 13.98
N ALA A 22 -4.23 -3.71 14.30
CA ALA A 22 -4.48 -3.24 15.66
C ALA A 22 -4.68 -4.41 16.64
N GLU A 23 -5.47 -5.42 16.28
CA GLU A 23 -5.64 -6.65 17.07
C GLU A 23 -4.33 -7.44 17.21
N ALA A 24 -3.48 -7.42 16.19
CA ALA A 24 -2.12 -7.94 16.24
C ALA A 24 -1.17 -7.06 17.08
N GLY A 25 -1.63 -6.00 17.73
CA GLY A 25 -0.83 -5.14 18.60
C GLY A 25 0.10 -4.18 17.85
N ILE A 26 -0.18 -3.92 16.56
CA ILE A 26 0.49 -2.89 15.78
C ILE A 26 -0.29 -1.58 15.97
N LYS A 27 0.18 -0.74 16.88
CA LYS A 27 -0.60 0.39 17.41
C LYS A 27 -0.47 1.70 16.62
N GLY A 28 0.37 1.76 15.61
CA GLY A 28 0.65 3.01 14.89
C GLY A 28 0.95 2.77 13.42
N GLY A 29 0.37 3.62 12.57
CA GLY A 29 0.59 3.67 11.14
C GLY A 29 -0.04 4.91 10.54
N THR A 30 0.41 5.28 9.34
CA THR A 30 -0.13 6.42 8.59
C THR A 30 -0.60 5.94 7.22
N LEU A 31 -1.84 6.28 6.87
CA LEU A 31 -2.41 6.02 5.56
C LEU A 31 -2.29 7.30 4.70
N LEU A 32 -1.76 7.15 3.49
CA LEU A 32 -1.75 8.20 2.47
C LEU A 32 -2.54 7.73 1.26
N GLU A 33 -3.39 8.60 0.73
CA GLU A 33 -4.10 8.39 -0.53
C GLU A 33 -3.25 8.93 -1.70
N GLY A 34 -3.27 8.22 -2.82
CA GLY A 34 -2.49 8.56 -4.00
C GLY A 34 -3.02 7.91 -5.27
N LYS A 35 -2.33 8.14 -6.39
CA LYS A 35 -2.70 7.59 -7.70
C LYS A 35 -1.61 6.68 -8.24
N GLY A 36 -2.02 5.55 -8.81
CA GLY A 36 -1.11 4.71 -9.56
C GLY A 36 -0.63 5.41 -10.84
N MET A 37 0.61 5.13 -11.25
CA MET A 37 1.22 5.74 -12.45
C MET A 37 0.36 5.56 -13.71
N ALA A 38 -0.29 4.41 -13.90
CA ALA A 38 -1.18 4.18 -15.03
C ALA A 38 -2.33 5.20 -15.10
N ASN A 39 -2.94 5.51 -13.96
CA ASN A 39 -4.03 6.51 -13.89
C ASN A 39 -3.51 7.91 -14.25
N VAL A 40 -2.31 8.27 -13.78
CA VAL A 40 -1.69 9.57 -14.10
C VAL A 40 -1.41 9.67 -15.60
N LEU A 41 -0.80 8.64 -16.19
CA LEU A 41 -0.44 8.64 -17.62
C LEU A 41 -1.66 8.64 -18.55
N MET A 42 -2.77 8.01 -18.17
CA MET A 42 -4.02 8.06 -18.94
C MET A 42 -4.62 9.46 -19.05
N GLN A 43 -4.29 10.36 -18.12
CA GLN A 43 -4.73 11.76 -18.13
C GLN A 43 -3.84 12.66 -19.00
N HIS A 44 -2.67 12.17 -19.45
CA HIS A 44 -1.77 12.91 -20.33
C HIS A 44 -2.08 12.60 -21.80
N GLU A 45 -2.72 13.56 -22.49
CA GLU A 45 -3.13 13.45 -23.90
C GLU A 45 -1.95 13.36 -24.88
N GLU A 46 -0.74 13.76 -24.45
CA GLU A 46 0.46 13.82 -25.29
C GLU A 46 1.13 12.44 -25.52
N LEU A 47 0.60 11.35 -24.97
CA LEU A 47 1.11 9.99 -25.16
C LEU A 47 0.17 9.19 -26.09
N PRO A 48 0.47 9.08 -27.40
CA PRO A 48 -0.43 8.49 -28.42
C PRO A 48 -0.82 7.04 -28.13
N VAL A 49 0.09 6.27 -27.52
CA VAL A 49 -0.13 4.87 -27.16
C VAL A 49 -1.18 4.73 -26.04
N PHE A 50 -1.21 5.68 -25.10
CA PHE A 50 -2.16 5.67 -23.98
C PHE A 50 -3.55 6.20 -24.39
N GLY A 51 -3.62 7.08 -25.39
CA GLY A 51 -4.90 7.56 -25.95
C GLY A 51 -5.75 6.44 -26.57
N MET A 52 -5.12 5.47 -27.26
CA MET A 52 -5.83 4.32 -27.84
C MET A 52 -6.27 3.28 -26.79
N MET A 53 -5.48 3.07 -25.73
CA MET A 53 -5.86 2.20 -24.61
C MET A 53 -6.94 2.80 -23.69
N ARG A 54 -7.13 4.13 -23.68
CA ARG A 54 -8.15 4.81 -22.87
C ARG A 54 -9.57 4.26 -23.10
N HIS A 55 -9.92 3.91 -24.34
CA HIS A 55 -11.23 3.33 -24.66
C HIS A 55 -11.37 1.85 -24.30
N LEU A 56 -10.25 1.12 -24.16
CA LEU A 56 -10.26 -0.29 -23.75
C LEU A 56 -10.20 -0.44 -22.21
N MET A 57 -9.75 0.60 -21.51
CA MET A 57 -9.49 0.60 -20.07
C MET A 57 -10.42 1.55 -19.29
N SER A 58 -11.39 2.19 -19.95
CA SER A 58 -12.33 3.13 -19.33
C SER A 58 -13.22 2.50 -18.25
N ASP A 59 -13.39 1.17 -18.29
CA ASP A 59 -14.16 0.42 -17.30
C ASP A 59 -13.29 -0.14 -16.16
N THR A 60 -11.96 -0.05 -16.27
CA THR A 60 -11.04 -0.32 -15.16
C THR A 60 -10.92 0.94 -14.31
N TYR A 61 -11.95 1.13 -13.48
CA TYR A 61 -12.08 2.11 -12.40
C TYR A 61 -10.74 2.70 -11.93
N GLU A 62 -10.73 4.03 -11.83
CA GLU A 62 -9.77 4.84 -11.10
C GLU A 62 -9.69 4.39 -9.63
N LYS A 63 -9.04 3.25 -9.37
CA LYS A 63 -8.84 2.80 -8.00
C LYS A 63 -7.71 3.61 -7.40
N ASP A 64 -8.02 4.38 -6.36
CA ASP A 64 -7.04 5.08 -5.56
C ASP A 64 -6.02 4.10 -4.99
N SER A 65 -4.76 4.52 -5.04
CA SER A 65 -3.67 3.78 -4.43
C SER A 65 -3.50 4.29 -3.02
N HIS A 66 -3.32 3.36 -2.08
CA HIS A 66 -3.13 3.67 -0.69
C HIS A 66 -1.74 3.25 -0.27
N VAL A 67 -1.03 4.16 0.39
CA VAL A 67 0.31 3.92 0.94
C VAL A 67 0.20 3.92 2.45
N LEU A 68 0.43 2.75 3.05
CA LEU A 68 0.49 2.58 4.48
C LEU A 68 1.95 2.60 4.93
N LEU A 69 2.24 3.45 5.91
CA LEU A 69 3.55 3.66 6.49
C LEU A 69 3.54 3.23 7.95
N PHE A 70 4.46 2.35 8.34
CA PHE A 70 4.59 1.86 9.71
C PHE A 70 6.03 1.97 10.18
N VAL A 71 6.26 2.61 11.34
CA VAL A 71 7.55 2.59 12.02
C VAL A 71 7.53 1.47 13.05
N LEU A 72 8.33 0.43 12.83
CA LEU A 72 8.24 -0.83 13.56
C LEU A 72 9.59 -1.23 14.16
N ARG A 73 9.54 -1.85 15.34
CA ARG A 73 10.66 -2.67 15.84
C ARG A 73 10.79 -3.95 15.02
N GLU A 74 11.95 -4.58 15.06
CA GLU A 74 12.27 -5.72 14.18
C GLU A 74 11.36 -6.92 14.42
N GLU A 75 11.00 -7.18 15.67
CA GLU A 75 10.03 -8.23 16.05
C GLU A 75 8.61 -7.94 15.52
N GLN A 76 8.24 -6.67 15.40
CA GLN A 76 6.93 -6.27 14.87
C GLN A 76 6.89 -6.39 13.35
N VAL A 77 8.01 -6.20 12.65
CA VAL A 77 8.07 -6.31 11.18
C VAL A 77 7.57 -7.68 10.69
N LEU A 78 8.02 -8.77 11.31
CA LEU A 78 7.59 -10.13 10.93
C LEU A 78 6.10 -10.36 11.18
N LYS A 79 5.60 -9.86 12.31
CA LYS A 79 4.18 -9.95 12.67
C LYS A 79 3.33 -9.17 11.67
N THR A 80 3.69 -7.92 11.37
CA THR A 80 3.01 -7.07 10.39
C THR A 80 3.01 -7.71 9.00
N LYS A 81 4.17 -8.18 8.51
CA LYS A 81 4.27 -8.85 7.20
C LYS A 81 3.37 -10.09 7.12
N SER A 82 3.25 -10.85 8.21
CA SER A 82 2.40 -12.05 8.26
C SER A 82 0.92 -11.69 8.29
N THR A 83 0.52 -10.67 9.06
CA THR A 83 -0.86 -10.17 9.08
C THR A 83 -1.27 -9.62 7.71
N VAL A 84 -0.43 -8.81 7.07
CA VAL A 84 -0.67 -8.29 5.71
C VAL A 84 -0.91 -9.45 4.73
N LYS A 85 0.00 -10.42 4.66
CA LYS A 85 -0.13 -11.57 3.74
C LYS A 85 -1.37 -12.43 4.00
N ARG A 86 -1.82 -12.55 5.24
CA ARG A 86 -3.06 -13.27 5.59
C ARG A 86 -4.29 -12.60 4.96
N ILE A 87 -4.29 -11.27 4.88
CA ILE A 87 -5.45 -10.46 4.48
C ILE A 87 -5.41 -10.19 2.98
N THR A 88 -4.25 -9.76 2.46
CA THR A 88 -4.07 -9.43 1.04
C THR A 88 -3.81 -10.65 0.17
N GLY A 89 -3.48 -11.80 0.77
CA GLY A 89 -3.01 -12.98 0.06
C GLY A 89 -1.62 -12.79 -0.55
N ASP A 90 -1.40 -13.42 -1.71
CA ASP A 90 -0.13 -13.38 -2.42
C ASP A 90 0.09 -12.05 -3.15
N LEU A 91 1.00 -11.23 -2.62
CA LEU A 91 1.41 -9.95 -3.19
C LEU A 91 2.17 -10.06 -4.52
N ASN A 92 2.58 -11.26 -4.94
CA ASN A 92 3.23 -11.45 -6.25
C ASN A 92 2.25 -11.48 -7.43
N LYS A 93 0.94 -11.45 -7.15
CA LYS A 93 -0.09 -11.41 -8.19
C LYS A 93 -0.19 -10.01 -8.81
N PRO A 94 -0.51 -9.91 -10.12
CA PRO A 94 -0.75 -8.63 -10.76
C PRO A 94 -1.80 -7.80 -10.00
N GLY A 95 -1.46 -6.55 -9.66
CA GLY A 95 -2.38 -5.62 -9.00
C GLY A 95 -2.58 -5.84 -7.49
N ALA A 96 -1.91 -6.81 -6.86
CA ALA A 96 -2.04 -7.09 -5.43
C ALA A 96 -1.37 -6.03 -4.53
N GLY A 97 -0.45 -5.24 -5.08
CA GLY A 97 0.30 -4.23 -4.34
C GLY A 97 1.74 -4.63 -4.06
N ILE A 98 2.48 -3.80 -3.31
CA ILE A 98 3.88 -4.08 -2.94
C ILE A 98 4.13 -3.74 -1.48
N MET A 99 4.99 -4.53 -0.83
CA MET A 99 5.42 -4.31 0.55
C MET A 99 6.93 -4.41 0.67
N PHE A 100 7.57 -3.39 1.24
CA PHE A 100 9.01 -3.34 1.42
C PHE A 100 9.37 -2.58 2.70
N SER A 101 10.61 -2.73 3.17
CA SER A 101 11.07 -2.03 4.37
C SER A 101 12.41 -1.33 4.15
N ILE A 102 12.59 -0.23 4.88
CA ILE A 102 13.79 0.60 4.88
C ILE A 102 14.32 0.63 6.33
N PRO A 103 15.63 0.39 6.56
CA PRO A 103 16.22 0.52 7.88
C PRO A 103 16.21 1.99 8.33
N LEU A 104 15.82 2.23 9.58
CA LEU A 104 15.81 3.57 10.18
C LEU A 104 16.97 3.72 11.15
N THR A 105 17.71 4.83 11.03
CA THR A 105 18.85 5.17 11.90
C THR A 105 18.46 6.00 13.11
N SER A 106 17.36 6.75 13.04
CA SER A 106 16.80 7.53 14.16
C SER A 106 15.28 7.62 14.04
N VAL A 107 14.59 7.66 15.18
CA VAL A 107 13.14 7.85 15.29
C VAL A 107 12.87 8.65 16.57
N GLU A 108 12.05 9.68 16.48
CA GLU A 108 11.57 10.47 17.63
C GLU A 108 10.04 10.44 17.68
N GLY A 109 9.46 10.57 18.88
CA GLY A 109 8.00 10.64 19.07
C GLY A 109 7.24 9.32 18.89
N LEU A 110 7.94 8.19 18.82
CA LEU A 110 7.32 6.86 18.79
C LEU A 110 6.86 6.50 20.20
N GLY A 111 5.58 6.74 20.52
CA GLY A 111 4.96 6.29 21.76
C GLY A 111 4.92 4.75 21.89
N GLU A 112 4.73 4.23 23.11
CA GLU A 112 4.65 2.78 23.41
C GLU A 112 3.23 2.17 23.29
#